data_AF-A0A954ZCZ5-F1
#
_entry.id   AF-A0A954ZCZ5-F1
#
_cell.length_a   1.000
_cell.length_b   1.000
_cell.length_c   1.000
_cell.angle_alpha   90.00
_cell.angle_beta   90.00
_cell.angle_gamma   90.00
#
_symmetry.space_group_name_H-M   'P 1'
#
loop_
_entity.id
_entity.type
_entity.pdbx_description
1 polymer ?
#
loop_
_entity_poly.entity_id
_entity_poly.type
_entity_poly.pdbx_seq_one_letter_code
_entity_poly.pdbx_strand_id
1 'polypeptide(L)'
;MALIRVVNEEVAHLAGGPLSRWSEPRPSQLAPREREVLHCLLEGDSDAQIAARLHVSRYTVNQYTKRIYRHFGVHACAALLARWVSRGWGNGSDWATAESLPRLEAHA
;
A
#
# COMPACT_ATOMS: atom_id res chain seq x y z
N MET A 1 35.72 6.68 -17.96
CA MET A 1 36.28 6.27 -16.65
C MET A 1 35.23 6.56 -15.58
N ALA A 2 34.54 5.51 -15.15
CA ALA A 2 33.25 5.56 -14.46
C ALA A 2 33.42 5.66 -12.94
N LEU A 3 33.04 6.80 -12.35
CA LEU A 3 33.07 7.05 -10.91
C LEU A 3 31.66 7.22 -10.34
N ILE A 4 30.86 6.15 -10.46
CA ILE A 4 29.62 5.96 -9.69
C ILE A 4 29.78 4.65 -8.91
N ARG A 5 30.57 4.66 -7.82
CA ARG A 5 30.67 3.48 -6.93
C ARG A 5 30.74 3.75 -5.43
N VAL A 6 30.85 4.98 -4.93
CA VAL A 6 31.27 5.20 -3.52
C VAL A 6 30.23 5.94 -2.67
N VAL A 7 28.95 5.62 -2.82
CA VAL A 7 27.95 6.04 -1.83
C VAL A 7 27.20 4.83 -1.24
N ASN A 8 27.66 3.60 -1.50
CA ASN A 8 26.90 2.39 -1.15
C ASN A 8 27.30 1.69 0.16
N GLU A 9 28.36 2.09 0.85
CA GLU A 9 28.90 1.22 1.93
C GLU A 9 28.47 1.61 3.36
N GLU A 10 28.43 2.89 3.76
CA GLU A 10 28.26 3.19 5.21
C GLU A 10 26.81 3.30 5.72
N VAL A 11 25.82 3.57 4.86
CA VAL A 11 24.40 3.64 5.27
C VAL A 11 23.68 2.30 5.09
N ALA A 12 24.38 1.30 4.54
CA ALA A 12 23.83 -0.02 4.22
C ALA A 12 23.58 -0.89 5.46
N HIS A 13 24.27 -0.64 6.58
CA HIS A 13 24.27 -1.58 7.71
C HIS A 13 23.15 -1.38 8.74
N LEU A 14 22.38 -0.28 8.67
CA LEU A 14 21.36 0.06 9.67
C LEU A 14 19.90 0.02 9.17
N ALA A 15 19.61 0.24 7.88
CA ALA A 15 18.29 -0.02 7.26
C ALA A 15 18.15 0.39 5.77
N GLY A 16 19.13 0.98 5.08
CA GLY A 16 18.80 1.49 3.74
C GLY A 16 19.91 2.25 3.05
N GLY A 17 20.89 1.52 2.54
CA GLY A 17 21.82 2.07 1.54
C GLY A 17 21.10 2.51 0.25
N PRO A 18 21.81 3.16 -0.70
CA PRO A 18 21.28 3.66 -1.98
C PRO A 18 20.49 2.65 -2.83
N LEU A 19 20.58 1.37 -2.51
CA LEU A 19 19.81 0.28 -3.10
C LEU A 19 18.36 0.19 -2.59
N SER A 20 17.98 0.87 -1.49
CA SER A 20 16.57 0.92 -1.05
C SER A 20 15.74 1.93 -1.87
N ARG A 21 16.39 2.80 -2.65
CA ARG A 21 15.72 3.57 -3.70
C ARG A 21 15.26 2.69 -4.88
N TRP A 22 15.65 1.41 -4.90
CA TRP A 22 15.24 0.46 -5.93
C TRP A 22 13.79 0.04 -5.67
N SER A 23 12.89 0.88 -6.17
CA SER A 23 11.42 0.73 -6.18
C SER A 23 10.74 0.92 -4.82
N GLU A 24 10.51 2.19 -4.45
CA GLU A 24 9.50 2.54 -3.46
C GLU A 24 8.17 1.85 -3.82
N PRO A 25 7.56 1.05 -2.92
CA PRO A 25 6.32 0.34 -3.20
C PRO A 25 5.21 1.34 -3.46
N ARG A 26 4.63 1.32 -4.67
CA ARG A 26 3.55 2.22 -5.05
C ARG A 26 2.20 1.53 -4.85
N PRO A 27 1.14 2.26 -4.48
CA PRO A 27 -0.19 1.67 -4.39
C PRO A 27 -0.69 1.13 -5.73
N SER A 28 -0.25 1.69 -6.86
CA SER A 28 -0.56 1.21 -8.22
C SER A 28 0.02 -0.16 -8.57
N GLN A 29 0.97 -0.69 -7.78
CA GLN A 29 1.56 -2.02 -7.97
C GLN A 29 0.77 -3.13 -7.26
N LEU A 30 -0.21 -2.78 -6.43
CA LEU A 30 -1.09 -3.74 -5.78
C LEU A 30 -2.10 -4.33 -6.78
N ALA A 31 -2.50 -5.59 -6.54
CA ALA A 31 -3.58 -6.18 -7.29
C ALA A 31 -4.88 -5.35 -7.13
N PRO A 32 -5.80 -5.34 -8.11
CA PRO A 32 -7.03 -4.53 -8.03
C PRO A 32 -7.81 -4.72 -6.71
N ARG A 33 -7.99 -5.97 -6.26
CA ARG A 33 -8.66 -6.27 -4.99
C ARG A 33 -7.89 -5.82 -3.75
N GLU A 34 -6.56 -5.82 -3.81
CA GLU A 34 -5.73 -5.30 -2.71
C GLU A 34 -5.84 -3.76 -2.64
N ARG A 35 -5.99 -3.07 -3.78
CA ARG A 35 -6.25 -1.63 -3.81
C ARG A 35 -7.60 -1.24 -3.22
N GLU A 36 -8.65 -2.04 -3.46
CA GLU A 36 -9.96 -1.82 -2.84
C GLU A 36 -9.88 -1.95 -1.31
N VAL A 37 -9.25 -3.02 -0.81
CA VAL A 37 -9.05 -3.22 0.64
C VAL A 37 -8.20 -2.09 1.24
N LEU A 38 -7.14 -1.69 0.52
CA LEU A 38 -6.32 -0.55 0.91
C LEU A 38 -7.14 0.74 1.03
N HIS A 39 -8.02 1.03 0.08
CA HIS A 39 -8.89 2.20 0.15
C HIS A 39 -9.72 2.21 1.43
N CYS A 40 -10.38 1.09 1.75
CA CYS A 40 -11.17 0.99 2.97
C CYS A 40 -10.32 1.13 4.25
N LEU A 41 -9.09 0.58 4.26
CA LEU A 41 -8.16 0.78 5.38
C LEU A 41 -7.81 2.26 5.58
N LEU A 42 -7.65 3.02 4.49
CA LEU A 42 -7.35 4.45 4.54
C LEU A 42 -8.57 5.29 4.97
N GLU A 43 -9.78 4.82 4.69
CA GLU A 43 -11.04 5.38 5.21
C GLU A 43 -11.24 5.06 6.71
N GLY A 44 -10.45 4.16 7.28
CA GLY A 44 -10.53 3.75 8.67
C GLY A 44 -11.52 2.60 8.95
N ASP A 45 -11.96 1.89 7.90
CA ASP A 45 -12.81 0.71 8.06
C ASP A 45 -12.06 -0.41 8.80
N SER A 46 -12.74 -1.06 9.75
CA SER A 46 -12.26 -2.29 10.38
C SER A 46 -12.38 -3.49 9.44
N ASP A 47 -11.60 -4.57 9.67
CA ASP A 47 -11.68 -5.81 8.88
C ASP A 47 -13.12 -6.35 8.71
N ALA A 48 -13.98 -6.13 9.71
CA ALA A 48 -15.39 -6.50 9.67
C ALA A 48 -16.21 -5.63 8.70
N GLN A 49 -15.97 -4.32 8.70
CA GLN A 49 -16.63 -3.36 7.80
C GLN A 49 -16.16 -3.57 6.36
N ILE A 50 -14.85 -3.78 6.15
CA ILE A 50 -14.28 -4.10 4.84
C ILE A 50 -14.89 -5.39 4.29
N ALA A 51 -14.99 -6.43 5.11
CA ALA A 51 -15.60 -7.70 4.72
C ALA A 51 -17.05 -7.53 4.26
N ALA A 52 -17.84 -6.74 5.00
CA ALA A 52 -19.22 -6.42 4.63
C ALA A 52 -19.28 -5.61 3.33
N ARG A 53 -18.48 -4.55 3.21
CA ARG A 53 -18.48 -3.63 2.06
C ARG A 53 -18.05 -4.31 0.76
N LEU A 54 -17.03 -5.17 0.83
CA LEU A 54 -16.49 -5.88 -0.34
C LEU A 54 -17.13 -7.25 -0.57
N HIS A 55 -18.10 -7.65 0.25
CA HIS A 55 -18.80 -8.94 0.16
C HIS A 55 -17.84 -10.15 0.19
N VAL A 56 -16.85 -10.11 1.08
CA VAL A 56 -15.85 -11.18 1.27
C VAL A 56 -15.77 -11.60 2.74
N SER A 57 -15.16 -12.75 3.03
CA SER A 57 -14.96 -13.17 4.41
C SER A 57 -13.93 -12.30 5.14
N ARG A 58 -14.04 -12.18 6.47
CA ARG A 58 -13.00 -11.55 7.32
C ARG A 58 -11.63 -12.22 7.15
N TYR A 59 -11.60 -13.54 6.93
CA TYR A 59 -10.37 -14.27 6.64
C TYR A 59 -9.71 -13.77 5.36
N THR A 60 -10.50 -13.54 4.31
CA THR A 60 -10.03 -13.01 3.03
C THR A 60 -9.50 -11.58 3.18
N VAL A 61 -10.19 -10.71 3.93
CA VAL A 61 -9.69 -9.37 4.26
C VAL A 61 -8.35 -9.47 4.98
N ASN A 62 -8.22 -10.33 5.99
CA ASN A 62 -6.97 -10.50 6.72
C ASN A 62 -5.79 -10.93 5.81
N GLN A 63 -6.06 -11.80 4.83
CA GLN A 63 -5.07 -12.18 3.82
C GLN A 63 -4.65 -10.98 2.96
N TYR A 64 -5.60 -10.17 2.48
CA TYR A 64 -5.28 -8.95 1.73
C TYR A 64 -4.52 -7.94 2.58
N THR A 65 -4.95 -7.68 3.81
CA THR A 65 -4.27 -6.79 4.76
C THR A 65 -2.83 -7.22 5.00
N LYS A 66 -2.55 -8.52 5.18
CA LYS A 66 -1.17 -9.04 5.30
C LYS A 66 -0.33 -8.81 4.05
N ARG A 67 -0.91 -8.96 2.86
CA ARG A 67 -0.20 -8.71 1.60
C ARG A 67 0.10 -7.23 1.42
N ILE A 68 -0.86 -6.35 1.72
CA ILE A 68 -0.71 -4.89 1.71
C ILE A 68 0.40 -4.46 2.67
N TYR A 69 0.35 -4.94 3.92
CA TYR A 69 1.36 -4.66 4.93
C TYR A 69 2.76 -5.11 4.50
N ARG A 70 2.87 -6.30 3.92
CA ARG A 70 4.14 -6.79 3.35
C ARG A 70 4.62 -5.94 2.18
N HIS A 71 3.72 -5.54 1.28
CA HIS A 71 4.03 -4.68 0.13
C HIS A 71 4.63 -3.34 0.57
N PHE A 72 4.04 -2.73 1.60
CA PHE A 72 4.52 -1.47 2.16
C PHE A 72 5.54 -1.63 3.29
N GLY A 73 5.99 -2.84 3.62
CA GLY A 73 6.95 -3.08 4.71
C GLY A 73 6.50 -2.53 6.07
N VAL A 74 5.20 -2.57 6.37
CA VAL A 74 4.61 -2.15 7.64
C VAL A 74 3.95 -3.33 8.35
N HIS A 75 3.64 -3.18 9.63
CA HIS A 75 3.01 -4.25 10.43
C HIS A 75 1.64 -3.87 11.02
N ALA A 76 1.21 -2.61 10.83
CA ALA A 76 -0.03 -2.10 11.41
C ALA A 76 -0.66 -1.00 10.54
N CYS A 77 -1.97 -0.84 10.68
CA CYS A 77 -2.73 0.19 9.96
C CYS A 77 -2.23 1.61 10.30
N ALA A 78 -1.91 1.89 11.57
CA ALA A 78 -1.35 3.18 11.97
C ALA A 78 -0.02 3.50 11.25
N ALA A 79 0.86 2.52 11.09
CA ALA A 79 2.12 2.68 10.36
C ALA A 79 1.88 2.88 8.85
N LEU A 80 0.87 2.21 8.29
CA LEU A 80 0.43 2.41 6.91
C LEU A 80 -0.08 3.85 6.68
N LEU A 81 -0.96 4.34 7.57
CA LEU A 81 -1.50 5.71 7.53
C LEU A 81 -0.40 6.76 7.68
N ALA A 82 0.50 6.60 8.65
CA ALA A 82 1.63 7.49 8.83
C ALA A 82 2.48 7.57 7.55
N ARG A 83 2.77 6.42 6.93
CA ARG A 83 3.49 6.37 5.64
C ARG A 83 2.72 7.07 4.52
N TRP A 84 1.39 6.93 4.48
CA TRP A 84 0.53 7.60 3.50
C TRP A 84 0.65 9.13 3.57
N VAL A 85 0.59 9.67 4.78
CA VAL A 85 0.71 11.11 5.05
C VAL A 85 2.12 11.60 4.72
N SER A 86 3.16 10.89 5.15
CA SER A 86 4.56 11.28 4.90
C SER A 86 4.94 11.28 3.42
N ARG A 87 4.27 10.47 2.59
CA ARG A 87 4.58 10.35 1.15
C ARG A 87 3.68 11.18 0.24
N GLY A 88 2.62 11.78 0.77
CA GLY A 88 1.75 12.68 0.01
C GLY A 88 0.80 11.98 -0.97
N TRP A 89 0.55 10.67 -0.81
CA TRP A 89 -0.40 9.91 -1.65
C TRP A 89 -1.88 10.27 -1.43
N GLY A 90 -2.17 11.23 -0.56
CA GLY A 90 -3.51 11.76 -0.30
C GLY A 90 -3.95 12.93 -1.20
N ASN A 91 -3.05 13.48 -2.04
CA ASN A 91 -3.34 14.66 -2.88
C ASN A 91 -3.65 14.31 -4.34
N GLY A 92 -3.43 13.05 -4.74
CA GLY A 92 -3.73 12.57 -6.08
C GLY A 92 -4.23 11.14 -5.99
N SER A 93 -5.46 10.90 -6.41
CA SER A 93 -6.02 9.55 -6.58
C SER A 93 -5.52 8.89 -7.87
N ASP A 94 -4.31 9.22 -8.31
CA ASP A 94 -3.66 8.70 -9.54
C ASP A 94 -3.37 7.19 -9.44
N TRP A 95 -3.21 6.68 -8.23
CA TRP A 95 -3.13 5.24 -7.96
C TRP A 95 -4.50 4.54 -7.85
N ALA A 96 -5.56 5.34 -7.66
CA ALA A 96 -6.95 4.87 -7.72
C ALA A 96 -7.47 4.86 -9.17
N THR A 97 -6.96 5.73 -10.05
CA THR A 97 -7.35 5.80 -11.46
C THR A 97 -6.41 5.03 -12.38
N ALA A 98 -6.94 3.91 -12.89
CA ALA A 98 -6.66 3.48 -14.26
C ALA A 98 -7.92 2.85 -14.86
N GLU A 99 -8.60 1.96 -14.13
CA GLU A 99 -9.75 1.22 -14.70
C GLU A 99 -10.53 0.41 -13.62
N SER A 100 -10.41 0.75 -12.33
CA SER A 100 -10.59 -0.25 -11.26
C SER A 100 -11.60 0.09 -10.16
N LEU A 101 -12.60 0.94 -10.41
CA LEU A 101 -13.84 0.86 -9.65
C LEU A 101 -15.06 0.73 -10.57
N PRO A 102 -15.19 -0.33 -11.38
CA PRO A 102 -16.53 -0.71 -11.80
C PRO A 102 -17.23 -1.31 -10.57
N ARG A 103 -18.28 -0.62 -10.10
CA ARG A 103 -19.40 -1.20 -9.34
C ARG A 103 -19.24 -1.32 -7.80
N LEU A 104 -18.91 -0.21 -7.13
CA LEU A 104 -19.35 -0.02 -5.72
C LEU A 104 -20.62 0.85 -5.60
N GLU A 105 -21.27 1.18 -6.73
CA GLU A 105 -22.54 1.93 -6.81
C GLU A 105 -23.65 1.19 -7.58
N ALA A 106 -23.73 -0.13 -7.50
CA ALA A 106 -24.95 -0.81 -7.94
C ALA A 106 -25.20 -2.01 -7.04
N HIS A 107 -26.14 -1.85 -6.11
CA HIS A 107 -27.02 -2.84 -5.46
C HIS A 107 -27.42 -2.30 -4.08
N ALA A 108 -28.24 -1.24 -4.11
CA ALA A 108 -29.24 -0.94 -3.09
C ALA A 108 -30.60 -0.91 -3.79
#